data_AF-A0A8J3FXG8-F1
#
_entry.id   AF-A0A8J3FXG8-F1
#
_cell.length_a   1.000
_cell.length_b   1.000
_cell.length_c   1.000
_cell.angle_alpha   90.00
_cell.angle_beta   90.00
_cell.angle_gamma   90.00
#
_symmetry.space_group_name_H-M   'P 1'
#
loop_
_entity.id
_entity.type
_entity.pdbx_description
1 polymer ?
#
loop_
_entity_poly.entity_id
_entity_poly.type
_entity_poly.pdbx_seq_one_letter_code
_entity_poly.pdbx_strand_id
1 'polypeptide(L)'
;MGWQMFAPMISRITPVEPKSNAGRPRTESVLLFKILILKKLYALSDDAVEYQIRDRLSFMRFLGLKLSSKIPDAKTITSLTRLTAQRR
;
A
#
# COMPACT_ATOMS: atom_id res chain seq x y z
N MET A 1 -11.69 0.22 -12.09
CA MET A 1 -11.84 1.23 -11.01
C MET A 1 -10.68 2.22 -11.07
N GLY A 2 -10.97 3.52 -11.20
CA GLY A 2 -10.02 4.59 -11.53
C GLY A 2 -9.08 5.06 -10.41
N TRP A 3 -8.58 4.17 -9.54
CA TRP A 3 -7.68 4.56 -8.43
C TRP A 3 -6.34 5.16 -8.89
N GLN A 4 -5.99 5.02 -10.17
CA GLN A 4 -4.81 5.64 -10.76
C GLN A 4 -4.84 7.17 -10.70
N MET A 5 -6.02 7.79 -10.55
CA MET A 5 -6.13 9.25 -10.37
C MET A 5 -5.47 9.75 -9.08
N PHE A 6 -5.30 8.90 -8.07
CA PHE A 6 -4.61 9.23 -6.83
C PHE A 6 -3.09 9.11 -6.94
N ALA A 7 -2.57 8.42 -7.96
CA ALA A 7 -1.13 8.26 -8.17
C ALA A 7 -0.34 9.58 -8.18
N PRO A 8 -0.75 10.66 -8.89
CA PRO A 8 -0.05 11.94 -8.82
C PRO A 8 -0.05 12.58 -7.43
N MET A 9 -1.12 12.39 -6.64
CA MET A 9 -1.19 12.91 -5.26
C MET A 9 -0.28 12.09 -4.33
N ILE A 10 -0.31 10.76 -4.44
CA ILE A 10 0.52 9.84 -3.65
C ILE A 10 2.00 10.10 -3.94
N SER A 11 2.36 10.31 -5.21
CA SER A 11 3.73 10.61 -5.63
C SER A 11 4.31 11.88 -4.97
N ARG A 12 3.48 12.81 -4.50
CA ARG A 12 3.92 14.05 -3.81
C ARG A 12 4.19 13.83 -2.31
N ILE A 13 3.61 12.81 -1.71
CA ILE A 13 3.73 12.47 -0.29
C ILE A 13 4.75 11.35 -0.04
N THR A 14 5.02 10.52 -1.04
CA THR A 14 6.05 9.49 -0.97
C THR A 14 7.36 9.97 -1.58
N PRO A 15 8.39 10.31 -0.79
CA PRO A 15 9.74 10.50 -1.29
C PRO A 15 10.38 9.13 -1.58
N VAL A 16 9.84 8.42 -2.57
CA VAL A 16 10.53 7.26 -3.13
C VAL A 16 10.94 7.68 -4.53
N GLU A 17 12.09 8.35 -4.61
CA GLU A 17 12.79 8.43 -5.88
C GLU A 17 13.05 7.00 -6.37
N PRO A 18 12.83 6.69 -7.66
CA PRO A 18 13.27 5.44 -8.21
C PRO A 18 14.79 5.42 -8.12
N LYS A 19 15.34 4.67 -7.18
CA LYS A 19 16.80 4.56 -6.98
C LYS A 19 17.54 3.85 -8.13
N SER A 20 16.86 3.61 -9.25
CA SER A 20 17.37 3.00 -10.48
C SER A 20 16.24 2.97 -11.53
N ASN A 21 16.57 2.83 -12.82
CA ASN A 21 15.67 2.44 -13.91
C ASN A 21 14.87 1.13 -13.62
N ALA A 22 15.12 0.46 -12.50
CA ALA A 22 14.37 -0.66 -11.92
C ALA A 22 13.36 -0.22 -10.83
N GLY A 23 12.68 0.92 -11.01
CA GLY A 23 11.73 1.47 -10.01
C GLY A 23 10.48 0.60 -9.82
N ARG A 24 10.09 0.38 -8.55
CA ARG A 24 8.85 -0.32 -8.15
C ARG A 24 7.64 0.35 -8.83
N PRO A 25 6.81 -0.40 -9.58
CA PRO A 25 5.81 0.21 -10.47
C PRO A 25 4.82 1.08 -9.71
N ARG A 26 4.39 2.19 -10.33
CA ARG A 26 3.41 3.16 -9.81
C ARG A 26 2.12 2.53 -9.26
N THR A 27 1.78 1.35 -9.77
CA THR A 27 0.68 0.48 -9.32
C THR A 27 0.82 0.07 -7.85
N GLU A 28 2.04 -0.12 -7.36
CA GLU A 28 2.34 -0.49 -5.97
C GLU A 28 2.05 0.68 -5.00
N SER A 29 2.24 1.93 -5.42
CA SER A 29 1.93 3.10 -4.58
C SER A 29 0.42 3.23 -4.33
N VAL A 30 -0.40 2.97 -5.34
CA VAL A 30 -1.87 2.95 -5.22
C VAL A 30 -2.32 1.75 -4.38
N LEU A 31 -1.66 0.59 -4.53
CA LEU A 31 -1.90 -0.59 -3.69
C LEU A 31 -1.64 -0.27 -2.20
N LEU A 32 -0.47 0.31 -1.89
CA LEU A 32 -0.12 0.69 -0.53
C LEU A 32 -1.10 1.71 0.06
N PHE A 33 -1.59 2.66 -0.73
CA PHE A 33 -2.62 3.61 -0.29
C PHE A 33 -3.92 2.90 0.09
N LYS A 34 -4.37 1.93 -0.70
CA LYS A 34 -5.54 1.11 -0.36
C LYS A 34 -5.31 0.29 0.91
N ILE A 35 -4.10 -0.22 1.13
CA ILE A 35 -3.73 -0.93 2.36
C ILE A 35 -3.83 -0.01 3.58
N LEU A 36 -3.38 1.25 3.48
CA LEU A 36 -3.54 2.22 4.56
C LEU A 36 -5.00 2.51 4.89
N ILE A 37 -5.87 2.56 3.88
CA ILE A 37 -7.33 2.70 4.08
C ILE A 37 -7.86 1.51 4.89
N LEU A 38 -7.51 0.27 4.51
CA LEU A 38 -7.91 -0.92 5.27
C LEU A 38 -7.39 -0.88 6.71
N LYS A 39 -6.12 -0.50 6.88
CA LYS A 39 -5.50 -0.38 8.20
C LYS A 39 -6.26 0.61 9.10
N LYS A 40 -6.68 1.76 8.56
CA LYS A 40 -7.46 2.76 9.30
C LYS A 40 -8.89 2.34 9.57
N LEU A 41 -9.58 1.74 8.59
CA LEU A 41 -10.97 1.31 8.74
C LEU A 41 -11.14 0.19 9.76
N TYR A 42 -10.18 -0.74 9.83
CA TYR A 42 -10.22 -1.90 10.71
C TYR A 42 -9.31 -1.79 11.94
N ALA A 43 -8.73 -0.60 12.18
CA ALA A 43 -7.80 -0.34 13.29
C ALA A 43 -6.66 -1.39 13.42
N LEU A 44 -6.10 -1.83 12.28
CA LEU A 44 -5.09 -2.89 12.23
C LEU A 44 -3.68 -2.35 12.47
N SER A 45 -2.81 -3.17 13.06
CA SER A 45 -1.35 -2.94 13.04
C SER A 45 -0.76 -3.25 11.66
N ASP A 46 0.50 -2.84 11.43
CA ASP A 46 1.20 -3.14 10.16
C ASP A 46 1.34 -4.64 9.91
N ASP A 47 1.65 -5.42 10.96
CA ASP A 47 1.70 -6.88 10.86
C ASP A 47 0.29 -7.46 10.66
N ALA A 48 -0.71 -6.99 11.43
CA ALA A 48 -2.06 -7.52 11.33
C ALA A 48 -2.68 -7.30 9.94
N VAL A 49 -2.45 -6.15 9.30
CA VAL A 49 -2.98 -5.91 7.96
C VAL A 49 -2.37 -6.85 6.92
N GLU A 50 -1.09 -7.19 7.03
CA GLU A 50 -0.43 -8.16 6.16
C GLU A 50 -1.08 -9.55 6.28
N TYR A 51 -1.30 -10.04 7.51
CA TYR A 51 -1.97 -11.33 7.74
C TYR A 51 -3.42 -11.31 7.24
N GLN A 52 -4.17 -10.24 7.54
CA GLN A 52 -5.57 -10.13 7.14
C GLN A 52 -5.75 -10.04 5.62
N ILE A 53 -4.80 -9.46 4.88
CA ILE A 53 -4.83 -9.44 3.41
C ILE A 53 -4.64 -10.84 2.83
N ARG A 54 -3.79 -11.69 3.45
CA ARG A 54 -3.60 -13.08 3.03
C ARG A 54 -4.80 -13.97 3.32
N ASP A 55 -5.47 -13.73 4.44
CA ASP A 55 -6.58 -14.56 4.91
C ASP A 55 -7.92 -14.17 4.29
N ARG A 56 -8.16 -12.87 4.05
CA ARG A 56 -9.47 -12.37 3.59
C ARG A 56 -9.51 -12.09 2.09
N LEU A 57 -10.24 -12.95 1.37
CA LEU A 57 -10.54 -12.77 -0.05
C LEU A 57 -11.24 -11.43 -0.36
N SER A 58 -12.01 -10.89 0.57
CA SER A 58 -12.63 -9.56 0.44
C SER A 58 -11.59 -8.44 0.36
N PHE A 59 -10.51 -8.53 1.14
CA PHE A 59 -9.39 -7.58 1.09
C PHE A 59 -8.61 -7.75 -0.19
N MET A 60 -8.36 -9.00 -0.63
CA MET A 60 -7.70 -9.26 -1.92
C MET A 60 -8.49 -8.67 -3.09
N ARG A 61 -9.82 -8.84 -3.12
CA ARG A 61 -10.70 -8.24 -4.15
C ARG A 61 -10.67 -6.71 -4.12
N PHE A 62 -10.66 -6.09 -2.94
CA PHE A 62 -10.56 -4.63 -2.81
C PHE A 62 -9.22 -4.08 -3.31
N LEU A 63 -8.13 -4.77 -2.96
CA LEU A 63 -6.79 -4.44 -3.40
C LEU A 63 -6.57 -4.72 -4.89
N GLY A 64 -7.38 -5.61 -5.49
CA GLY A 64 -7.23 -6.06 -6.87
C GLY A 64 -6.13 -7.11 -7.02
N LEU A 65 -5.82 -7.82 -5.94
CA LEU A 65 -4.81 -8.88 -5.89
C LEU A 65 -5.43 -10.23 -6.25
N LYS A 66 -4.66 -11.06 -6.94
CA LYS A 66 -4.97 -12.49 -7.17
C LYS A 66 -4.34 -13.33 -6.06
N LEU A 67 -4.77 -14.59 -5.90
CA LEU A 67 -4.21 -15.50 -4.90
C LEU A 67 -2.68 -15.68 -5.01
N SER A 68 -2.14 -15.59 -6.22
CA SER A 68 -0.70 -15.71 -6.50
C SER A 68 0.03 -14.36 -6.47
N SER A 69 -0.65 -13.25 -6.24
CA SER A 69 -0.05 -11.92 -6.25
C SER A 69 0.85 -11.70 -5.02
N LYS A 70 2.02 -11.10 -5.25
CA LYS A 70 2.93 -10.72 -4.17
C LYS A 70 2.32 -9.58 -3.36
N ILE A 71 2.10 -9.81 -2.07
CA ILE A 71 1.60 -8.81 -1.13
C ILE A 71 2.81 -8.06 -0.55
N PRO A 72 2.74 -6.73 -0.37
CA PRO A 72 3.79 -5.97 0.29
C PRO A 72 3.97 -6.43 1.75
N ASP A 73 5.21 -6.71 2.13
CA ASP A 73 5.54 -7.07 3.52
C ASP A 73 5.28 -5.90 4.48
N ALA A 74 4.99 -6.18 5.76
CA ALA A 74 4.71 -5.20 6.80
C ALA A 74 5.77 -4.11 6.89
N LYS A 75 7.05 -4.43 6.64
CA LYS A 75 8.14 -3.45 6.60
C LYS A 75 7.93 -2.37 5.52
N THR A 76 7.37 -2.73 4.37
CA THR A 76 7.02 -1.78 3.30
C THR A 76 5.88 -0.86 3.75
N ILE A 77 4.90 -1.41 4.46
CA ILE A 77 3.72 -0.68 4.95
C ILE A 77 4.12 0.30 6.09
N THR A 78 4.98 -0.15 7.01
CA THR A 78 5.53 0.68 8.08
C THR A 78 6.36 1.84 7.55
N SER A 79 7.18 1.61 6.52
CA SER A 79 7.96 2.68 5.87
C SER A 79 7.05 3.79 5.32
N LEU A 80 5.95 3.42 4.66
CA LEU A 80 4.97 4.38 4.16
C LEU A 80 4.24 5.12 5.30
N THR A 81 3.84 4.41 6.35
CA THR A 81 3.17 5.00 7.50
C THR A 81 4.07 6.04 8.19
N ARG A 82 5.36 5.76 8.35
CA ARG A 82 6.33 6.72 8.92
C ARG A 82 6.43 7.99 8.07
N LEU A 83 6.52 7.85 6.74
CA LEU A 83 6.60 8.98 5.82
C LEU A 83 5.37 9.89 5.88
N THR A 84 4.18 9.31 6.07
CA THR A 84 2.94 10.08 6.23
C THR A 84 2.78 10.68 7.63
N ALA A 85 3.35 10.06 8.67
CA ALA A 85 3.32 10.57 10.04
C ALA A 85 4.32 11.71 10.30
N GLN A 86 5.42 11.76 9.55
CA GLN A 86 6.52 12.72 9.76
C GLN A 86 6.25 14.13 9.20
N ARG A 87 5.07 14.37 8.61
CA ARG A 87 4.60 15.69 8.15
C ARG A 87 3.52 16.32 9.05
N ARG A 88 3.46 15.94 10.33
CA ARG A 88 2.64 16.65 11.34
C ARG A 88 3.47 17.68 12.09
#